data_AF-A0A841M4M7-F1
#
_entry.id   AF-A0A841M4M7-F1
#
_cell.length_a   1.000
_cell.length_b   1.000
_cell.length_c   1.000
_cell.angle_alpha   90.00
_cell.angle_beta   90.00
_cell.angle_gamma   90.00
#
_symmetry.space_group_name_H-M   'P 1'
#
loop_
_entity.id
_entity.type
_entity.pdbx_description
1 polymer ?
#
loop_
_entity_poly.entity_id
_entity_poly.type
_entity_poly.pdbx_seq_one_letter_code
_entity_poly.pdbx_strand_id
1 'polypeptide(L)'
;MNFYQFIIRFLLIGLLNVLVPISKANSQILPDGDYFLVAKHSSKALTAFEAAPNSVILGQSDYIDDDSIRQVWTISRTVKNQDGVYNIRSKYFGGYLGTGADNDNGDVAVVLNKRPMSGGWRLKKGTVGINIASVQSGMSLNVTGSDENDDAQIIVYDDSSEENATWRLFPVNDSYTVASSNDNSTNLNNVEKSYRLVALPAASREKSRMRRMKLMDYHPSGLFVRKGEKVSISVEGLSPSADGLFIMVGPRNSFEESRISNDPQIIAAPEGTSHLT
;
A
#
# COMPACT_ATOMS: atom_id res chain seq x y z
N MET A 1 27.66 -23.98 76.69
CA MET A 1 26.45 -23.30 77.17
C MET A 1 26.32 -22.03 76.36
N ASN A 2 25.56 -22.04 75.26
CA ASN A 2 25.34 -20.87 74.42
C ASN A 2 23.90 -20.87 73.91
N PHE A 3 23.29 -19.71 74.05
CA PHE A 3 21.88 -19.41 73.84
C PHE A 3 21.51 -19.33 72.36
N TYR A 4 20.23 -19.62 72.12
CA TYR A 4 19.47 -19.53 70.87
C TYR A 4 19.25 -18.09 70.37
N GLN A 5 18.78 -18.01 69.11
CA GLN A 5 18.08 -16.93 68.40
C GLN A 5 18.95 -16.07 67.45
N PHE A 6 18.52 -15.65 66.26
CA PHE A 6 17.19 -15.57 65.63
C PHE A 6 17.32 -15.75 64.10
N ILE A 7 16.36 -16.44 63.50
CA ILE A 7 16.20 -16.63 62.04
C ILE A 7 15.60 -15.36 61.44
N ILE A 8 16.23 -14.79 60.40
CA ILE A 8 15.55 -13.92 59.44
C ILE A 8 15.77 -14.53 58.05
N ARG A 9 14.75 -15.24 57.54
CA ARG A 9 14.66 -15.63 56.13
C ARG A 9 14.11 -14.44 55.34
N PHE A 10 14.96 -13.76 54.59
CA PHE A 10 14.49 -12.91 53.50
C PHE A 10 14.11 -13.81 52.31
N LEU A 11 12.82 -13.77 51.95
CA LEU A 11 12.29 -14.34 50.74
C LEU A 11 12.70 -13.45 49.56
N LEU A 12 13.75 -13.83 48.83
CA LEU A 12 14.11 -13.16 47.58
C LEU A 12 13.17 -13.66 46.48
N ILE A 13 12.11 -12.90 46.18
CA ILE A 13 11.28 -13.11 44.99
C ILE A 13 12.12 -12.66 43.79
N GLY A 14 12.70 -13.62 43.08
CA GLY A 14 13.35 -13.37 41.80
C GLY A 14 12.32 -12.98 40.74
N LEU A 15 12.27 -11.70 40.38
CA LEU A 15 11.64 -11.26 39.14
C LEU A 15 12.53 -11.74 37.98
N LEU A 16 12.14 -12.83 37.35
CA LEU A 16 12.70 -13.25 36.07
C LEU A 16 12.13 -12.32 34.99
N ASN A 17 12.86 -11.25 34.65
CA ASN A 17 12.56 -10.44 33.47
C ASN A 17 12.81 -11.30 32.23
N VAL A 18 11.76 -11.93 31.69
CA VAL A 18 11.80 -12.51 30.35
C VAL A 18 11.83 -11.33 29.38
N LEU A 19 13.04 -10.92 29.02
CA LEU A 19 13.27 -10.01 27.91
C LEU A 19 12.87 -10.78 26.65
N VAL A 20 11.61 -10.62 26.22
CA VAL A 20 11.21 -11.08 24.90
C VAL A 20 11.96 -10.20 23.91
N PRO A 21 12.84 -10.75 23.05
CA PRO A 21 13.43 -9.95 21.98
C PRO A 21 12.26 -9.51 21.09
N ILE A 22 11.94 -8.23 21.13
CA ILE A 22 11.07 -7.60 20.14
C ILE A 22 11.83 -7.75 18.83
N SER A 23 11.41 -8.72 18.01
CA SER A 23 11.89 -8.89 16.65
C SER A 23 11.75 -7.54 15.95
N LYS A 24 12.87 -6.92 15.58
CA LYS A 24 12.86 -5.76 14.68
C LYS A 24 12.03 -6.16 13.46
N ALA A 25 10.94 -5.44 13.22
CA ALA A 25 10.17 -5.58 12.00
C ALA A 25 11.13 -5.51 10.81
N ASN A 26 11.19 -6.58 10.03
CA ASN A 26 12.03 -6.65 8.85
C ASN A 26 11.50 -5.62 7.86
N SER A 27 12.15 -4.45 7.81
CA SER A 27 11.83 -3.35 6.91
C SER A 27 12.14 -3.82 5.49
N GLN A 28 11.15 -4.35 4.78
CA GLN A 28 11.26 -4.64 3.36
C GLN A 28 11.60 -3.33 2.62
N ILE A 29 12.83 -3.25 2.09
CA ILE A 29 13.32 -2.08 1.37
C ILE A 29 12.63 -2.04 0.00
N LEU A 30 12.08 -0.88 -0.36
CA LEU A 30 11.52 -0.67 -1.70
C LEU A 30 12.68 -0.46 -2.69
N PRO A 31 12.68 -1.15 -3.84
CA PRO A 31 13.64 -0.89 -4.91
C PRO A 31 13.57 0.56 -5.41
N ASP A 32 14.69 1.05 -5.94
CA ASP A 32 14.66 2.29 -6.72
C ASP A 32 13.94 2.00 -8.05
N GLY A 33 13.11 2.93 -8.51
CA GLY A 33 12.36 2.75 -9.73
C GLY A 33 11.26 3.77 -9.91
N ASP A 34 10.51 3.62 -10.99
CA ASP A 34 9.34 4.43 -11.26
C ASP A 34 8.08 3.75 -10.73
N TYR A 35 7.20 4.53 -10.13
CA TYR A 35 5.98 4.03 -9.49
C TYR A 35 4.79 4.96 -9.74
N PHE A 36 3.60 4.38 -9.81
CA PHE A 36 2.34 5.05 -9.52
C PHE A 36 2.05 4.97 -8.03
N LEU A 37 1.63 6.08 -7.44
CA LEU A 37 1.19 6.16 -6.04
C LEU A 37 -0.32 6.33 -6.07
N VAL A 38 -1.07 5.32 -5.65
CA VAL A 38 -2.53 5.30 -5.78
C VAL A 38 -3.17 5.35 -4.39
N ALA A 39 -4.00 6.37 -4.16
CA ALA A 39 -4.72 6.55 -2.90
C ALA A 39 -5.64 5.36 -2.66
N LYS A 40 -5.68 4.86 -1.43
CA LYS A 40 -6.40 3.62 -1.12
C LYS A 40 -7.92 3.81 -1.25
N HIS A 41 -8.44 4.93 -0.74
CA HIS A 41 -9.88 5.24 -0.67
C HIS A 41 -10.51 5.45 -2.06
N SER A 42 -9.90 6.28 -2.90
CA SER A 42 -10.46 6.67 -4.20
C SER A 42 -9.97 5.81 -5.36
N SER A 43 -8.91 5.03 -5.16
CA SER A 43 -8.19 4.33 -6.24
C SER A 43 -7.69 5.27 -7.36
N LYS A 44 -7.52 6.56 -7.05
CA LYS A 44 -6.95 7.59 -7.93
C LYS A 44 -5.46 7.77 -7.68
N ALA A 45 -4.73 8.16 -8.73
CA ALA A 45 -3.29 8.31 -8.69
C ALA A 45 -2.89 9.72 -8.24
N LEU A 46 -1.82 9.80 -7.42
CA LEU A 46 -1.12 11.04 -7.16
C LEU A 46 -0.64 11.64 -8.48
N THR A 47 -1.11 12.84 -8.78
CA THR A 47 -0.93 13.49 -10.08
C THR A 47 -0.39 14.90 -9.90
N ALA A 48 0.60 15.26 -10.73
CA ALA A 48 1.05 16.63 -10.84
C ALA A 48 0.34 17.35 -11.99
N PHE A 49 -0.24 18.52 -11.70
CA PHE A 49 -0.95 19.36 -12.66
C PHE A 49 -0.25 20.69 -12.85
N GLU A 50 -0.25 21.20 -14.07
CA GLU A 50 0.14 22.58 -14.33
C GLU A 50 -1.07 23.48 -14.12
N ALA A 51 -1.08 24.27 -13.04
CA ALA A 51 -2.19 25.16 -12.71
C ALA A 51 -2.08 26.52 -13.44
N ALA A 52 -0.85 26.95 -13.69
CA ALA A 52 -0.51 28.17 -14.42
C ALA A 52 0.91 28.01 -15.00
N PRO A 53 1.36 28.90 -15.91
CA PRO A 53 2.72 28.83 -16.43
C PRO A 53 3.76 28.78 -15.31
N ASN A 54 4.55 27.71 -15.28
CA ASN A 54 5.56 27.43 -14.25
C ASN A 54 5.02 27.18 -12.82
N SER A 55 3.72 26.90 -12.68
CA SER A 55 3.09 26.56 -11.41
C SER A 55 2.56 25.13 -11.45
N VAL A 56 3.05 24.29 -10.55
CA VAL A 56 2.62 22.89 -10.43
C VAL A 56 1.90 22.71 -9.10
N ILE A 57 0.70 22.14 -9.17
CA ILE A 57 -0.09 21.69 -8.01
C ILE A 57 -0.15 20.16 -8.00
N LEU A 58 -0.37 19.59 -6.81
CA LEU A 58 -0.53 18.15 -6.64
C LEU A 58 -1.95 17.84 -6.20
N GLY A 59 -2.58 16.96 -6.96
CA GLY A 59 -3.91 16.43 -6.68
C GLY A 59 -3.94 14.93 -6.91
N GLN A 60 -5.12 14.34 -6.85
CA GLN A 60 -5.33 13.02 -7.43
C GLN A 60 -5.94 13.15 -8.84
N SER A 61 -5.94 12.07 -9.62
CA SER A 61 -6.84 11.93 -10.78
C SER A 61 -7.06 10.46 -11.07
N ASP A 62 -8.06 10.15 -11.91
CA ASP A 62 -8.24 8.80 -12.43
C ASP A 62 -6.90 8.17 -12.84
N TYR A 63 -6.60 7.03 -12.23
CA TYR A 63 -5.42 6.25 -12.58
C TYR A 63 -5.52 5.82 -14.05
N ILE A 64 -4.51 6.18 -14.84
CA ILE A 64 -4.38 5.87 -16.26
C ILE A 64 -3.02 5.18 -16.46
N ASP A 65 -3.06 3.91 -16.84
CA ASP A 65 -1.89 3.06 -17.06
C ASP A 65 -1.14 3.38 -18.37
N ASP A 66 -1.71 4.23 -19.22
CA ASP A 66 -1.18 4.61 -20.54
C ASP A 66 -0.53 6.01 -20.51
N ASP A 67 0.79 6.03 -20.37
CA ASP A 67 1.71 7.15 -20.68
C ASP A 67 1.42 8.52 -20.02
N SER A 68 0.54 8.56 -19.00
CA SER A 68 0.36 9.74 -18.16
C SER A 68 1.56 9.88 -17.22
N ILE A 69 2.70 10.26 -17.78
CA ILE A 69 3.97 10.54 -17.10
C ILE A 69 3.82 11.56 -15.96
N ARG A 70 2.70 12.30 -15.92
CA ARG A 70 2.27 13.20 -14.83
C ARG A 70 1.87 12.46 -13.55
N GLN A 71 1.51 11.19 -13.64
CA GLN A 71 1.17 10.27 -12.53
C GLN A 71 2.35 9.39 -12.11
N VAL A 72 3.49 9.49 -12.81
CA VAL A 72 4.67 8.65 -12.57
C VAL A 72 5.68 9.35 -11.68
N TRP A 73 6.13 8.64 -10.66
CA TRP A 73 7.05 9.12 -9.64
C TRP A 73 8.27 8.21 -9.55
N THR A 74 9.45 8.78 -9.80
CA THR A 74 10.72 8.10 -9.56
C THR A 74 11.01 8.10 -8.06
N ILE A 75 10.96 6.93 -7.44
CA ILE A 75 11.36 6.72 -6.05
C ILE A 75 12.81 6.25 -6.04
N SER A 76 13.67 6.98 -5.35
CA SER A 76 15.09 6.62 -5.21
C SER A 76 15.58 6.82 -3.79
N ARG A 77 16.37 5.88 -3.30
CA ARG A 77 17.00 5.95 -1.98
C ARG A 77 17.92 7.17 -1.87
N THR A 78 17.95 7.76 -0.68
CA THR A 78 18.91 8.83 -0.42
C THR A 78 20.32 8.25 -0.28
N VAL A 79 21.35 8.98 -0.75
CA VAL A 79 22.76 8.55 -0.73
C VAL A 79 23.33 8.47 0.71
N LYS A 80 22.61 9.01 1.70
CA LYS A 80 22.99 8.94 3.11
C LYS A 80 22.48 7.63 3.70
N ASN A 81 23.26 7.00 4.58
CA ASN A 81 23.04 5.73 5.31
C ASN A 81 21.76 5.69 6.19
N GLN A 82 20.61 6.13 5.70
CA GLN A 82 19.32 5.99 6.34
C GLN A 82 18.49 5.00 5.52
N ASP A 83 18.58 3.73 5.89
CA ASP A 83 17.74 2.68 5.34
C ASP A 83 16.27 3.10 5.40
N GLY A 84 15.55 2.94 4.28
CA GLY A 84 14.11 3.24 4.20
C GLY A 84 13.74 4.72 4.02
N VAL A 85 14.70 5.58 3.67
CA VAL A 85 14.44 6.99 3.30
C VAL A 85 14.61 7.21 1.80
N TYR A 86 13.60 7.82 1.19
CA TYR A 86 13.48 7.99 -0.26
C TYR A 86 13.29 9.45 -0.66
N ASN A 87 13.80 9.77 -1.84
CA ASN A 87 13.38 10.90 -2.65
C ASN A 87 12.27 10.43 -3.59
N ILE A 88 11.22 11.21 -3.72
CA ILE A 88 10.11 10.95 -4.64
C ILE A 88 10.10 12.08 -5.65
N ARG A 89 10.35 11.81 -6.92
CA ARG A 89 10.51 12.81 -7.98
C ARG A 89 9.44 12.65 -9.04
N SER A 90 8.76 13.73 -9.42
CA SER A 90 7.84 13.71 -10.56
C SER A 90 8.63 13.43 -11.83
N LYS A 91 8.25 12.38 -12.57
CA LYS A 91 8.94 12.01 -13.81
C LYS A 91 8.75 13.06 -14.91
N TYR A 92 7.55 13.65 -14.99
CA TYR A 92 7.24 14.68 -15.99
C TYR A 92 7.85 16.05 -15.67
N PHE A 93 7.65 16.56 -14.44
CA PHE A 93 8.09 17.91 -14.07
C PHE A 93 9.51 17.97 -13.51
N GLY A 94 10.11 16.83 -13.16
CA GLY A 94 11.48 16.71 -12.67
C GLY A 94 11.73 17.23 -11.25
N GLY A 95 10.73 17.82 -10.58
CA GLY A 95 10.79 18.27 -9.19
C GLY A 95 10.54 17.14 -8.18
N TYR A 96 10.96 17.35 -6.93
CA TYR A 96 10.85 16.39 -5.84
C TYR A 96 9.67 16.72 -4.93
N LEU A 97 8.93 15.69 -4.52
CA LEU A 97 7.86 15.80 -3.54
C LEU A 97 8.39 16.45 -2.26
N GLY A 98 7.69 17.46 -1.77
CA GLY A 98 8.03 18.09 -0.52
C GLY A 98 6.88 18.79 0.19
N THR A 99 7.15 19.21 1.42
CA THR A 99 6.21 19.97 2.24
C THR A 99 6.31 21.45 1.91
N GLY A 100 5.16 22.08 1.65
CA GLY A 100 5.00 23.50 1.39
C GLY A 100 4.68 24.27 2.68
N ALA A 101 3.94 25.38 2.52
CA ALA A 101 3.42 26.16 3.63
C ALA A 101 2.07 25.60 4.11
N ASP A 102 1.72 25.95 5.34
CA ASP A 102 0.39 25.69 5.90
C ASP A 102 -0.67 26.51 5.14
N ASN A 103 -1.82 25.92 4.89
CA ASN A 103 -3.01 26.62 4.42
C ASN A 103 -3.83 27.17 5.62
N ASP A 104 -4.89 27.92 5.33
CA ASP A 104 -5.75 28.52 6.35
C ASP A 104 -6.50 27.49 7.22
N ASN A 105 -6.53 26.23 6.80
CA ASN A 105 -7.11 25.10 7.54
C ASN A 105 -6.10 24.39 8.43
N GLY A 106 -4.83 24.81 8.42
CA GLY A 106 -3.73 24.15 9.15
C GLY A 106 -3.17 22.91 8.43
N ASP A 107 -3.57 22.66 7.18
CA ASP A 107 -2.99 21.60 6.38
C ASP A 107 -1.69 22.08 5.75
N VAL A 108 -0.66 21.24 5.78
CA VAL A 108 0.59 21.53 5.08
C VAL A 108 0.42 21.16 3.61
N ALA A 109 0.54 22.12 2.70
CA ALA A 109 0.47 21.83 1.26
C ALA A 109 1.60 20.89 0.82
N VAL A 110 1.38 20.09 -0.22
CA VAL A 110 2.47 19.31 -0.86
C VAL A 110 2.86 19.97 -2.18
N VAL A 111 4.17 20.14 -2.39
CA VAL A 111 4.74 20.90 -3.51
C VAL A 111 5.81 20.10 -4.25
N LEU A 112 6.21 20.58 -5.43
CA LEU A 112 7.42 20.13 -6.11
C LEU A 112 8.59 21.08 -5.86
N ASN A 113 9.59 20.58 -5.15
CA ASN A 113 10.85 21.26 -4.88
C ASN A 113 11.85 21.02 -6.01
N LYS A 114 12.65 22.04 -6.33
CA LYS A 114 13.74 21.94 -7.35
C LYS A 114 14.89 21.02 -6.93
N ARG A 115 14.96 20.64 -5.65
CA ARG A 115 15.98 19.78 -5.08
C ARG A 115 15.35 18.80 -4.09
N PRO A 116 15.98 17.64 -3.83
CA PRO A 116 15.55 16.76 -2.75
C PRO A 116 15.46 17.51 -1.42
N MET A 117 14.42 17.23 -0.64
CA MET A 117 14.29 17.78 0.70
C MET A 117 15.34 17.19 1.65
N SER A 118 15.78 17.99 2.62
CA SER A 118 16.57 17.48 3.73
C SER A 118 15.73 16.49 4.53
N GLY A 119 16.17 15.23 4.57
CA GLY A 119 15.48 14.16 5.30
C GLY A 119 14.60 13.24 4.44
N GLY A 120 14.04 13.70 3.32
CA GLY A 120 13.24 12.83 2.41
C GLY A 120 11.95 12.27 3.03
N TRP A 121 11.50 11.13 2.49
CA TRP A 121 10.25 10.45 2.86
C TRP A 121 10.49 9.03 3.33
N ARG A 122 9.77 8.57 4.36
CA ARG A 122 9.75 7.18 4.83
C ARG A 122 8.49 6.49 4.35
N LEU A 123 8.65 5.27 3.85
CA LEU A 123 7.54 4.38 3.50
C LEU A 123 7.26 3.47 4.70
N LYS A 124 6.18 3.75 5.43
CA LYS A 124 5.77 2.94 6.59
C LYS A 124 4.74 1.91 6.13
N LYS A 125 5.08 0.64 6.29
CA LYS A 125 4.17 -0.47 5.96
C LYS A 125 3.03 -0.52 7.00
N GLY A 126 1.80 -0.29 6.54
CA GLY A 126 0.58 -0.52 7.29
C GLY A 126 -0.02 -1.89 6.96
N THR A 127 -1.13 -2.22 7.62
CA THR A 127 -1.86 -3.48 7.42
C THR A 127 -2.54 -3.57 6.05
N VAL A 128 -2.88 -2.42 5.46
CA VAL A 128 -3.74 -2.30 4.27
C VAL A 128 -3.15 -1.45 3.15
N GLY A 129 -1.88 -1.03 3.31
CA GLY A 129 -1.15 -0.19 2.35
C GLY A 129 0.09 0.44 2.99
N ILE A 130 0.55 1.56 2.43
CA ILE A 130 1.77 2.25 2.87
C ILE A 130 1.44 3.72 3.21
N ASN A 131 1.91 4.20 4.34
CA ASN A 131 1.95 5.63 4.63
C ASN A 131 3.27 6.23 4.14
N ILE A 132 3.20 7.38 3.49
CA ILE A 132 4.36 8.10 2.96
C ILE A 132 4.63 9.28 3.90
N ALA A 133 5.53 9.09 4.86
CA ALA A 133 5.75 10.03 5.95
C ALA A 133 6.95 10.93 5.70
N SER A 134 6.77 12.24 5.88
CA SER A 134 7.86 13.20 5.88
C SER A 134 8.83 12.87 7.00
N VAL A 135 10.13 12.78 6.71
CA VAL A 135 11.14 12.53 7.74
C VAL A 135 11.28 13.70 8.71
N GLN A 136 11.00 14.91 8.24
CA GLN A 136 11.15 16.13 9.02
C GLN A 136 10.06 16.28 10.09
N SER A 137 8.79 16.07 9.72
CA SER A 137 7.66 16.25 10.64
C SER A 137 7.11 14.94 11.20
N GLY A 138 7.36 13.80 10.56
CA GLY A 138 6.76 12.51 10.89
C GLY A 138 5.32 12.32 10.37
N MET A 139 4.70 13.41 9.91
CA MET A 139 3.37 13.48 9.28
C MET A 139 3.35 12.82 7.89
N SER A 140 2.18 12.44 7.41
CA SER A 140 2.00 11.61 6.21
C SER A 140 1.30 12.31 5.06
N LEU A 141 1.57 11.84 3.84
CA LEU A 141 0.87 12.26 2.64
C LEU A 141 -0.60 11.82 2.68
N ASN A 142 -1.52 12.77 2.55
CA ASN A 142 -2.96 12.56 2.65
C ASN A 142 -3.69 13.17 1.45
N VAL A 143 -4.83 12.58 1.10
CA VAL A 143 -5.85 13.27 0.30
C VAL A 143 -6.77 14.05 1.25
N THR A 144 -6.92 15.36 1.00
CA THR A 144 -7.69 16.23 1.90
C THR A 144 -9.14 15.75 2.01
N GLY A 145 -9.64 15.66 3.24
CA GLY A 145 -11.03 15.28 3.53
C GLY A 145 -11.51 13.95 2.95
N SER A 146 -10.61 13.06 2.51
CA SER A 146 -10.96 11.85 1.74
C SER A 146 -11.76 12.16 0.47
N ASP A 147 -11.58 13.34 -0.12
CA ASP A 147 -12.27 13.74 -1.33
C ASP A 147 -11.98 12.73 -2.46
N GLU A 148 -12.98 12.45 -3.30
CA GLU A 148 -12.93 11.49 -4.40
C GLU A 148 -12.96 12.18 -5.77
N ASN A 149 -13.13 13.51 -5.82
CA ASN A 149 -13.02 14.28 -7.05
C ASN A 149 -11.59 14.23 -7.60
N ASP A 150 -11.41 14.56 -8.89
CA ASP A 150 -10.10 14.52 -9.53
C ASP A 150 -9.10 15.43 -8.83
N ASP A 151 -8.92 16.69 -9.17
CA ASP A 151 -8.01 17.66 -8.53
C ASP A 151 -8.01 17.82 -6.98
N ALA A 152 -8.69 16.96 -6.21
CA ALA A 152 -8.65 16.91 -4.76
C ALA A 152 -7.21 17.00 -4.22
N GLN A 153 -7.03 17.94 -3.31
CA GLN A 153 -5.73 18.41 -2.87
C GLN A 153 -4.97 17.33 -2.09
N ILE A 154 -3.67 17.23 -2.37
CA ILE A 154 -2.75 16.42 -1.60
C ILE A 154 -2.06 17.29 -0.54
N ILE A 155 -2.12 16.83 0.71
CA ILE A 155 -1.61 17.54 1.88
C ILE A 155 -0.66 16.64 2.69
N VAL A 156 0.13 17.25 3.57
CA VAL A 156 0.81 16.56 4.66
C VAL A 156 0.03 16.81 5.94
N TYR A 157 -0.47 15.73 6.53
CA TYR A 157 -1.29 15.77 7.74
C TYR A 157 -0.89 14.65 8.70
N ASP A 158 -1.52 14.57 9.87
CA ASP A 158 -1.22 13.56 10.88
C ASP A 158 -1.08 12.15 10.29
N ASP A 159 -0.08 11.41 10.76
CA ASP A 159 0.13 10.03 10.35
C ASP A 159 -1.00 9.17 10.91
N SER A 160 -1.83 8.62 10.03
CA SER A 160 -3.01 7.85 10.40
C SER A 160 -3.11 6.55 9.59
N SER A 161 -3.86 5.58 10.10
CA SER A 161 -4.19 4.37 9.34
C SER A 161 -5.47 4.53 8.50
N GLU A 162 -5.97 5.76 8.34
CA GLU A 162 -7.14 6.05 7.53
C GLU A 162 -6.82 5.88 6.04
N GLU A 163 -7.84 5.62 5.24
CA GLU A 163 -7.64 5.22 3.85
C GLU A 163 -7.14 6.35 2.96
N ASN A 164 -7.47 7.61 3.28
CA ASN A 164 -6.96 8.80 2.61
C ASN A 164 -5.49 9.12 2.93
N ALA A 165 -4.95 8.56 4.02
CA ALA A 165 -3.52 8.63 4.39
C ALA A 165 -2.70 7.44 3.83
N THR A 166 -3.38 6.48 3.20
CA THR A 166 -2.81 5.19 2.79
C THR A 166 -2.67 5.10 1.28
N TRP A 167 -1.52 4.60 0.82
CA TRP A 167 -1.17 4.52 -0.59
C TRP A 167 -0.82 3.09 -1.00
N ARG A 168 -1.14 2.75 -2.26
CA ARG A 168 -0.65 1.56 -2.97
C ARG A 168 0.41 2.00 -3.98
N LEU A 169 1.52 1.27 -4.06
CA LEU A 169 2.61 1.56 -4.99
C LEU A 169 2.61 0.52 -6.11
N PHE A 170 2.48 0.96 -7.36
CA PHE A 170 2.55 0.09 -8.54
C PHE A 170 3.79 0.47 -9.36
N PRO A 171 4.74 -0.45 -9.61
CA PRO A 171 5.91 -0.14 -10.44
C PRO A 171 5.53 0.15 -11.89
N VAL A 172 6.17 1.15 -12.48
CA VAL A 172 6.14 1.45 -13.92
C VAL A 172 7.27 0.67 -14.55
N ASN A 173 6.96 -0.17 -15.53
CA ASN A 173 7.88 -1.19 -16.03
C ASN A 173 9.28 -0.68 -16.40
N ASP A 174 10.25 -1.04 -15.57
CA ASP A 174 11.53 -1.54 -16.06
C ASP A 174 11.65 -2.99 -15.59
N SER A 175 11.79 -3.89 -16.57
CA SER A 175 11.97 -5.35 -16.49
C SER A 175 12.38 -5.88 -15.11
N TYR A 176 11.43 -6.43 -14.34
CA TYR A 176 11.74 -7.06 -13.06
C TYR A 176 12.15 -8.53 -13.29
N THR A 177 13.42 -8.84 -13.02
CA THR A 177 13.88 -10.22 -12.87
C THR A 177 13.08 -10.91 -11.77
N VAL A 178 12.43 -12.01 -12.14
CA VAL A 178 11.65 -12.93 -11.30
C VAL A 178 12.21 -13.03 -9.87
N ALA A 179 11.43 -12.57 -8.89
CA ALA A 179 11.73 -12.74 -7.48
C ALA A 179 11.80 -14.24 -7.13
N SER A 180 12.86 -14.60 -6.41
CA SER A 180 13.14 -15.94 -5.87
C SER A 180 11.91 -16.55 -5.16
N SER A 181 11.72 -17.86 -5.38
CA SER A 181 10.61 -18.73 -4.96
C SER A 181 10.36 -18.85 -3.44
N ASN A 182 10.97 -18.02 -2.60
CA ASN A 182 10.86 -18.06 -1.13
C ASN A 182 10.07 -16.88 -0.53
N ASP A 183 9.54 -15.99 -1.36
CA ASP A 183 8.71 -14.89 -0.86
C ASP A 183 7.29 -15.40 -0.54
N ASN A 184 6.80 -15.24 0.69
CA ASN A 184 5.43 -15.62 1.09
C ASN A 184 4.45 -14.44 0.97
N SER A 185 4.74 -13.47 0.11
CA SER A 185 3.88 -12.32 -0.13
C SER A 185 2.99 -12.48 -1.37
N THR A 186 1.76 -11.97 -1.27
CA THR A 186 0.90 -11.73 -2.43
C THR A 186 1.52 -10.60 -3.27
N ASN A 187 1.63 -10.81 -4.58
CA ASN A 187 2.18 -9.86 -5.55
C ASN A 187 1.23 -9.74 -6.75
N LEU A 188 0.97 -8.51 -7.18
CA LEU A 188 0.09 -8.21 -8.31
C LEU A 188 0.89 -7.46 -9.37
N ASN A 189 1.00 -8.02 -10.57
CA ASN A 189 1.64 -7.39 -11.73
C ASN A 189 0.61 -7.17 -12.83
N ASN A 190 0.12 -5.93 -12.94
CA ASN A 190 -0.91 -5.57 -13.92
C ASN A 190 -0.38 -5.51 -15.35
N VAL A 191 0.92 -5.33 -15.51
CA VAL A 191 1.56 -5.17 -16.82
C VAL A 191 1.70 -6.53 -17.48
N GLU A 192 2.27 -7.48 -16.75
CA GLU A 192 2.37 -8.87 -17.21
C GLU A 192 1.04 -9.60 -17.04
N LYS A 193 0.02 -8.95 -16.46
CA LYS A 193 -1.28 -9.52 -16.11
C LYS A 193 -1.12 -10.81 -15.29
N SER A 194 -0.16 -10.78 -14.38
CA SER A 194 0.29 -11.92 -13.57
C SER A 194 0.09 -11.62 -12.09
N TYR A 195 -0.56 -12.54 -11.39
CA TYR A 195 -0.97 -12.34 -10.01
C TYR A 195 -0.54 -13.55 -9.19
N ARG A 196 0.35 -13.33 -8.22
CA ARG A 196 0.71 -14.34 -7.23
C ARG A 196 -0.08 -14.10 -5.97
N LEU A 197 -1.06 -14.94 -5.71
CA LEU A 197 -1.86 -14.87 -4.49
C LEU A 197 -1.36 -15.94 -3.51
N VAL A 198 -1.10 -15.54 -2.26
CA VAL A 198 -0.74 -16.48 -1.20
C VAL A 198 -1.99 -16.90 -0.47
N ALA A 199 -2.19 -18.22 -0.32
CA ALA A 199 -3.32 -18.75 0.40
C ALA A 199 -3.33 -18.26 1.85
N LEU A 200 -4.52 -17.87 2.33
CA LEU A 200 -4.73 -17.57 3.74
C LEU A 200 -4.39 -18.78 4.64
N PRO A 201 -4.03 -18.53 5.91
CA PRO A 201 -3.84 -19.61 6.88
C PRO A 201 -5.07 -20.52 6.91
N ALA A 202 -4.82 -21.83 7.02
CA ALA A 202 -5.89 -22.84 7.03
C ALA A 202 -6.98 -22.49 8.05
N ALA A 203 -8.24 -22.64 7.66
CA ALA A 203 -9.39 -22.32 8.50
C ALA A 203 -9.34 -23.03 9.87
N SER A 204 -8.71 -24.19 9.98
CA SER A 204 -8.48 -24.88 11.26
C SER A 204 -7.60 -24.09 12.24
N ARG A 205 -6.60 -23.34 11.75
CA ARG A 205 -5.79 -22.42 12.57
C ARG A 205 -6.57 -21.17 12.96
N GLU A 206 -7.39 -20.63 12.06
CA GLU A 206 -8.14 -19.40 12.31
C GLU A 206 -9.47 -19.62 13.07
N LYS A 207 -9.95 -20.87 13.15
CA LYS A 207 -11.20 -21.26 13.83
C LYS A 207 -11.27 -20.80 15.30
N SER A 208 -10.14 -20.77 15.99
CA SER A 208 -10.05 -20.32 17.39
C SER A 208 -10.09 -18.79 17.53
N ARG A 209 -9.61 -18.05 16.53
CA ARG A 209 -9.59 -16.57 16.50
C ARG A 209 -10.91 -15.97 16.03
N MET A 210 -11.54 -16.55 15.01
CA MET A 210 -12.54 -15.87 14.19
C MET A 210 -13.99 -16.34 14.41
N ARG A 211 -14.28 -17.11 15.47
CA ARG A 211 -15.64 -17.56 15.87
C ARG A 211 -16.55 -17.99 14.70
N ARG A 212 -16.02 -18.80 13.76
CA ARG A 212 -16.72 -19.38 12.58
C ARG A 212 -16.99 -18.45 11.39
N MET A 213 -16.33 -17.31 11.26
CA MET A 213 -16.42 -16.51 10.03
C MET A 213 -15.59 -17.13 8.90
N LYS A 214 -16.15 -17.14 7.68
CA LYS A 214 -15.42 -17.52 6.46
C LYS A 214 -14.39 -16.43 6.15
N LEU A 215 -13.13 -16.83 6.01
CA LEU A 215 -12.07 -15.94 5.59
C LEU A 215 -12.11 -15.80 4.06
N MET A 216 -12.28 -14.57 3.59
CA MET A 216 -12.07 -14.21 2.20
C MET A 216 -11.12 -13.02 2.18
N ASP A 217 -10.01 -13.17 1.46
CA ASP A 217 -9.17 -12.03 1.10
C ASP A 217 -9.68 -11.47 -0.22
N TYR A 218 -9.88 -10.16 -0.23
CA TYR A 218 -10.20 -9.42 -1.44
C TYR A 218 -8.95 -8.69 -1.92
N HIS A 219 -8.49 -9.05 -3.12
CA HIS A 219 -7.39 -8.38 -3.79
C HIS A 219 -7.93 -7.67 -5.03
N PRO A 220 -7.96 -6.32 -5.07
CA PRO A 220 -8.31 -5.63 -6.29
C PRO A 220 -7.24 -5.96 -7.33
N SER A 221 -7.65 -6.49 -8.48
CA SER A 221 -6.71 -6.78 -9.58
C SER A 221 -6.09 -5.51 -10.13
N GLY A 222 -6.77 -4.37 -10.05
CA GLY A 222 -6.36 -3.13 -10.73
C GLY A 222 -6.34 -3.24 -12.26
N LEU A 223 -6.83 -4.36 -12.81
CA LEU A 223 -6.97 -4.58 -14.24
C LEU A 223 -8.31 -4.02 -14.71
N PHE A 224 -8.25 -3.05 -15.62
CA PHE A 224 -9.43 -2.52 -16.29
C PHE A 224 -9.51 -3.08 -17.70
N VAL A 225 -10.70 -3.53 -18.09
CA VAL A 225 -10.98 -4.09 -19.42
C VAL A 225 -12.09 -3.27 -20.07
N ARG A 226 -12.04 -3.12 -21.40
CA ARG A 226 -13.08 -2.40 -22.12
C ARG A 226 -14.31 -3.28 -22.29
N LYS A 227 -15.50 -2.67 -22.36
CA LYS A 227 -16.73 -3.41 -22.68
C LYS A 227 -16.58 -4.11 -24.03
N GLY A 228 -16.79 -5.43 -24.06
CA GLY A 228 -16.64 -6.27 -25.25
C GLY A 228 -15.22 -6.83 -25.47
N GLU A 229 -14.26 -6.50 -24.61
CA GLU A 229 -12.95 -7.13 -24.60
C GLU A 229 -13.03 -8.55 -24.04
N LYS A 230 -12.39 -9.51 -24.71
CA LYS A 230 -12.34 -10.90 -24.24
C LYS A 230 -11.28 -11.03 -23.16
N VAL A 231 -11.67 -11.49 -21.98
CA VAL A 231 -10.74 -11.72 -20.88
C VAL A 231 -10.52 -13.22 -20.73
N SER A 232 -9.27 -13.63 -20.59
CA SER A 232 -8.90 -15.01 -20.27
C SER A 232 -7.99 -15.01 -19.07
N ILE A 233 -8.17 -15.99 -18.20
CA ILE A 233 -7.43 -16.09 -16.95
C ILE A 233 -6.89 -17.50 -16.84
N SER A 234 -5.58 -17.61 -16.62
CA SER A 234 -4.90 -18.87 -16.35
C SER A 234 -4.53 -18.92 -14.89
N VAL A 235 -4.98 -19.96 -14.19
CA VAL A 235 -4.71 -20.18 -12.77
C VAL A 235 -3.82 -21.41 -12.64
N GLU A 236 -2.75 -21.27 -11.87
CA GLU A 236 -1.82 -22.36 -11.56
C GLU A 236 -1.55 -22.41 -10.05
N GLY A 237 -1.37 -23.62 -9.52
CA GLY A 237 -1.00 -23.86 -8.12
C GLY A 237 -2.17 -23.76 -7.14
N LEU A 238 -3.42 -23.82 -7.60
CA LEU A 238 -4.58 -23.78 -6.73
C LEU A 238 -4.72 -25.09 -5.94
N SER A 239 -4.72 -24.99 -4.61
CA SER A 239 -4.94 -26.16 -3.75
C SER A 239 -6.33 -26.75 -3.98
N PRO A 240 -6.52 -28.08 -3.87
CA PRO A 240 -7.84 -28.70 -3.95
C PRO A 240 -8.68 -28.30 -2.71
N SER A 241 -9.38 -27.17 -2.80
CA SER A 241 -10.25 -26.63 -1.77
C SER A 241 -11.59 -26.26 -2.37
N ALA A 242 -12.67 -26.50 -1.62
CA ALA A 242 -14.02 -26.07 -2.01
C ALA A 242 -14.16 -24.53 -2.07
N ASP A 243 -13.24 -23.80 -1.45
CA ASP A 243 -13.26 -22.34 -1.40
C ASP A 243 -12.62 -21.66 -2.63
N GLY A 244 -11.78 -22.37 -3.39
CA GLY A 244 -11.28 -21.97 -4.71
C GLY A 244 -10.68 -20.56 -4.84
N LEU A 245 -10.54 -20.12 -6.10
CA LEU A 245 -10.30 -18.72 -6.46
C LEU A 245 -11.57 -18.20 -7.15
N PHE A 246 -12.02 -17.02 -6.74
CA PHE A 246 -13.12 -16.32 -7.37
C PHE A 246 -12.65 -14.97 -7.89
N ILE A 247 -13.15 -14.60 -9.06
CA ILE A 247 -12.78 -13.38 -9.75
C ILE A 247 -14.04 -12.55 -9.91
N MET A 248 -13.98 -11.31 -9.45
CA MET A 248 -15.09 -10.39 -9.54
C MET A 248 -14.85 -9.41 -10.68
N VAL A 249 -15.78 -9.35 -11.62
CA VAL A 249 -15.73 -8.43 -12.77
C VAL A 249 -16.97 -7.56 -12.74
N GLY A 250 -16.78 -6.26 -12.66
CA GLY A 250 -17.87 -5.30 -12.59
C GLY A 250 -17.43 -3.90 -13.02
N PRO A 251 -18.38 -2.98 -13.15
CA PRO A 251 -18.10 -1.56 -13.29
C PRO A 251 -17.07 -1.08 -12.24
N ARG A 252 -16.19 -0.15 -12.64
CA ARG A 252 -15.11 0.41 -11.78
C ARG A 252 -15.58 0.90 -10.40
N ASN A 253 -16.88 1.22 -10.25
CA ASN A 253 -17.49 1.78 -9.04
C ASN A 253 -18.53 0.85 -8.36
N SER A 254 -18.72 -0.39 -8.83
CA SER A 254 -19.79 -1.28 -8.32
C SER A 254 -19.40 -2.13 -7.11
N PHE A 255 -18.20 -1.95 -6.57
CA PHE A 255 -17.67 -2.82 -5.51
C PHE A 255 -17.92 -2.30 -4.08
N GLU A 256 -18.20 -0.99 -3.93
CA GLU A 256 -18.35 -0.35 -2.61
C GLU A 256 -19.67 0.42 -2.43
N GLU A 257 -20.42 0.70 -3.50
CA GLU A 257 -21.70 1.42 -3.41
C GLU A 257 -22.90 0.56 -3.83
N SER A 258 -24.01 0.73 -3.10
CA SER A 258 -25.36 0.20 -3.37
C SER A 258 -26.05 0.87 -4.58
N ARG A 259 -25.30 1.25 -5.61
CA ARG A 259 -25.90 1.78 -6.85
C ARG A 259 -26.41 0.63 -7.71
N ILE A 260 -27.58 0.85 -8.30
CA ILE A 260 -28.32 -0.06 -9.22
C ILE A 260 -27.55 -0.38 -10.52
N SER A 261 -26.27 -0.01 -10.61
CA SER A 261 -25.41 -0.30 -11.76
C SER A 261 -24.85 -1.72 -11.63
N ASN A 262 -25.60 -2.69 -12.16
CA ASN A 262 -25.22 -4.09 -12.41
C ASN A 262 -24.17 -4.68 -11.45
N ASP A 263 -24.62 -5.50 -10.51
CA ASP A 263 -23.78 -6.21 -9.56
C ASP A 263 -22.53 -6.82 -10.21
N PRO A 264 -21.36 -6.73 -9.56
CA PRO A 264 -20.15 -7.38 -10.06
C PRO A 264 -20.40 -8.88 -10.21
N GLN A 265 -20.06 -9.41 -11.38
CA GLN A 265 -20.17 -10.84 -11.66
C GLN A 265 -19.07 -11.58 -10.92
N ILE A 266 -19.44 -12.60 -10.16
CA ILE A 266 -18.51 -13.49 -9.47
C ILE A 266 -18.32 -14.73 -10.36
N ILE A 267 -17.08 -14.97 -10.77
CA ILE A 267 -16.73 -16.07 -11.66
C ILE A 267 -15.74 -16.98 -10.92
N ALA A 268 -16.06 -18.26 -10.84
CA ALA A 268 -15.13 -19.26 -10.31
C ALA A 268 -13.97 -19.43 -11.29
N ALA A 269 -12.74 -19.38 -10.79
CA ALA A 269 -11.52 -19.53 -11.57
C ALA A 269 -10.78 -20.81 -11.12
N PRO A 270 -11.15 -21.98 -11.67
CA PRO A 270 -10.46 -23.22 -11.38
C PRO A 270 -9.05 -23.23 -11.98
N GLU A 271 -8.22 -24.19 -11.55
CA GLU A 271 -6.92 -24.48 -12.17
C GLU A 271 -7.06 -24.64 -13.71
N GLY A 272 -6.15 -24.04 -14.46
CA GLY A 272 -6.18 -23.98 -15.92
C GLY A 272 -6.72 -22.65 -16.45
N THR A 273 -7.07 -22.63 -17.75
CA THR A 273 -7.53 -21.42 -18.43
C THR A 273 -9.06 -21.32 -18.47
N SER A 274 -9.58 -20.20 -18.00
CA SER A 274 -11.00 -19.83 -18.06
C SER A 274 -11.19 -18.58 -18.92
N HIS A 275 -12.26 -18.55 -19.71
CA HIS A 275 -12.64 -17.38 -20.51
C HIS A 275 -13.81 -16.66 -19.86
N LEU A 276 -13.69 -15.35 -19.68
CA LEU A 276 -14.76 -14.51 -19.16
C LEU A 276 -15.44 -13.83 -20.35
N THR A 277 -16.77 -13.80 -20.32
CA THR A 277 -17.64 -13.20 -21.34
C THR A 277 -18.41 -12.03 -20.78
#